data_AF-A0A3R7LXU3-F1
#
_entry.id   AF-A0A3R7LXU3-F1
#
_cell.length_a   1.000
_cell.length_b   1.000
_cell.length_c   1.000
_cell.angle_alpha   90.00
_cell.angle_beta   90.00
_cell.angle_gamma   90.00
#
_symmetry.space_group_name_H-M   'P 1'
#
loop_
_entity.id
_entity.type
_entity.pdbx_description
1 polymer ?
#
loop_
_entity_poly.entity_id
_entity_poly.type
_entity_poly.pdbx_seq_one_letter_code
_entity_poly.pdbx_strand_id
1 'polypeptide(L)'
;MWGCQKNNGHDISDLSVVTRNTPESLDIPNYALALKTGPTNVGSFAFIQEGWSREWNKSNSYDAESIIGEITLTPTGNTKTKEGEDRELSIDSETFEVRPMKIKPRPEAVTVFAPLTPPFTAHVG
;
A
#
# COMPACT_ATOMS: atom_id res chain seq x y z
N MET A 1 2.29 -3.22 19.17
CA MET A 1 1.05 -3.31 18.42
C MET A 1 1.10 -2.18 17.41
N TRP A 2 1.15 -2.53 16.13
CA TRP A 2 1.16 -1.58 15.01
C TRP A 2 -0.30 -1.26 14.69
N GLY A 3 -0.60 0.01 14.44
CA GLY A 3 -1.96 0.43 14.14
C GLY A 3 -1.91 1.68 13.28
N CYS A 4 -2.47 1.60 12.09
CA CYS A 4 -2.87 2.78 11.35
C CYS A 4 -4.39 2.94 11.54
N GLN A 5 -4.82 4.13 11.94
CA GLN A 5 -6.23 4.37 12.25
C GLN A 5 -6.94 4.91 11.02
N LYS A 6 -7.97 4.19 10.57
CA LYS A 6 -9.03 4.78 9.73
C LYS A 6 -9.95 5.60 10.66
N ASN A 7 -10.64 6.62 10.14
CA ASN A 7 -11.54 7.52 10.89
C ASN A 7 -12.62 6.84 11.79
N ASN A 8 -12.69 5.50 11.81
CA ASN A 8 -13.62 4.69 12.60
C ASN A 8 -12.98 3.98 13.82
N GLY A 9 -11.73 4.29 14.19
CA GLY A 9 -11.15 3.85 15.48
C GLY A 9 -10.71 2.38 15.57
N HIS A 10 -10.52 1.70 14.44
CA HIS A 10 -9.94 0.35 14.41
C HIS A 10 -8.49 0.40 13.92
N ASP A 11 -7.61 -0.33 14.61
CA ASP A 11 -6.21 -0.50 14.24
C ASP A 11 -6.12 -1.52 13.09
N ILE A 12 -5.61 -1.07 11.93
CA ILE A 12 -5.31 -1.96 10.79
C ILE A 12 -3.89 -2.53 10.92
N SER A 13 -3.69 -3.77 10.49
CA SER A 13 -2.39 -4.45 10.51
C SER A 13 -1.36 -3.85 9.57
N ASP A 14 -1.80 -3.38 8.41
CA ASP A 14 -0.94 -2.84 7.36
C ASP A 14 -1.69 -1.89 6.41
N LEU A 15 -0.91 -1.04 5.75
CA LEU A 15 -1.37 -0.05 4.77
C LEU A 15 -0.45 -0.12 3.55
N SER A 16 -1.03 -0.18 2.36
CA SER A 16 -0.29 -0.13 1.10
C SER A 16 -0.91 0.92 0.18
N VAL A 17 -0.06 1.71 -0.46
CA VAL A 17 -0.44 2.69 -1.48
C VAL A 17 0.29 2.33 -2.76
N VAL A 18 -0.45 2.03 -3.82
CA VAL A 18 0.13 1.62 -5.10
C VAL A 18 -0.48 2.41 -6.25
N THR A 19 0.31 2.68 -7.29
CA THR A 19 -0.21 3.21 -8.56
C THR A 19 -0.95 2.09 -9.30
N ARG A 20 -2.16 2.38 -9.80
CA ARG A 20 -2.91 1.38 -10.56
C ARG A 20 -2.43 1.38 -12.01
N ASN A 21 -1.77 0.29 -12.42
CA ASN A 21 -1.24 0.14 -13.77
C ASN A 21 -2.17 -0.65 -14.71
N THR A 22 -3.36 -1.08 -14.25
CA THR A 22 -4.32 -1.87 -15.03
C THR A 22 -5.61 -1.09 -15.34
N PRO A 23 -6.08 -1.11 -16.60
CA PRO A 23 -7.29 -0.41 -17.04
C PRO A 23 -8.52 -1.28 -16.75
N GLU A 24 -8.93 -1.40 -15.50
CA GLU A 24 -10.10 -2.23 -15.15
C GLU A 24 -11.43 -1.46 -15.11
N SER A 25 -11.43 -0.16 -15.38
CA SER A 25 -12.65 0.60 -15.65
C SER A 25 -12.36 1.88 -16.43
N LEU A 26 -13.17 2.18 -17.44
CA LEU A 26 -13.02 3.37 -18.30
C LEU A 26 -13.09 4.72 -17.55
N ASP A 27 -13.68 4.74 -16.36
CA ASP A 27 -13.98 5.98 -15.62
C ASP A 27 -12.92 6.36 -14.56
N ILE A 28 -11.86 5.56 -14.40
CA ILE A 28 -10.81 5.81 -13.40
C ILE A 28 -9.55 6.29 -14.13
N PRO A 29 -8.95 7.43 -13.73
CA PRO A 29 -7.71 7.89 -14.34
C PRO A 29 -6.58 6.86 -14.16
N ASN A 30 -5.82 6.60 -15.22
CA ASN A 30 -4.68 5.66 -15.22
C ASN A 30 -3.53 6.06 -14.28
N TYR A 31 -3.61 7.23 -13.66
CA TYR A 31 -2.66 7.72 -12.66
C TYR A 31 -3.23 7.69 -11.24
N ALA A 32 -4.43 7.14 -11.02
CA ALA A 32 -5.03 7.07 -9.71
C ALA A 32 -4.21 6.17 -8.76
N LEU A 33 -4.26 6.50 -7.46
CA LEU A 33 -3.68 5.68 -6.42
C LEU A 33 -4.74 4.71 -5.88
N ALA A 34 -4.32 3.49 -5.60
CA ALA A 34 -5.11 2.51 -4.85
C ALA A 34 -4.59 2.48 -3.41
N LEU A 35 -5.46 2.81 -2.46
CA LEU A 35 -5.23 2.66 -1.04
C LEU A 35 -5.76 1.29 -0.59
N LYS A 36 -4.89 0.43 -0.09
CA LYS A 36 -5.24 -0.89 0.40
C LYS A 36 -4.99 -0.96 1.89
N THR A 37 -5.99 -1.39 2.65
CA THR A 37 -5.89 -1.56 4.09
C THR A 37 -5.97 -3.04 4.43
N GLY A 38 -5.02 -3.51 5.20
CA GLY A 38 -5.03 -4.86 5.75
C GLY A 38 -6.10 -5.04 6.82
N PRO A 39 -6.27 -6.29 7.28
CA PRO A 39 -7.29 -6.64 8.25
C PRO A 39 -7.16 -5.93 9.59
N THR A 40 -8.30 -5.67 10.22
CA THR A 40 -8.36 -5.11 11.57
C THR A 40 -8.28 -6.20 12.63
N ASN A 41 -7.56 -5.96 13.72
CA ASN A 41 -7.53 -6.84 14.90
C ASN A 41 -7.10 -8.29 14.62
N VAL A 42 -6.02 -8.47 13.85
CA VAL A 42 -5.48 -9.80 13.52
C VAL A 42 -4.84 -10.46 14.74
N GLY A 43 -5.28 -11.68 15.07
CA GLY A 43 -4.64 -12.51 16.10
C GLY A 43 -3.25 -12.98 15.68
N SER A 44 -2.33 -13.22 16.63
CA SER A 44 -0.92 -13.51 16.34
C SER A 44 -0.70 -14.70 15.40
N PHE A 45 -1.48 -15.78 15.55
CA PHE A 45 -1.37 -16.94 14.67
C PHE A 45 -1.79 -16.62 13.23
N ALA A 46 -2.90 -15.90 13.06
CA ALA A 46 -3.38 -15.46 11.76
C ALA A 46 -2.38 -14.52 11.10
N PHE A 47 -1.76 -13.61 11.86
CA PHE A 47 -0.72 -12.71 11.37
C PHE A 47 0.50 -13.48 10.82
N ILE A 48 0.98 -14.51 11.54
CA ILE A 48 2.11 -15.33 11.10
C ILE A 48 1.75 -16.12 9.83
N GLN A 49 0.58 -16.76 9.82
CA GLN A 49 0.11 -17.54 8.67
C GLN A 49 -0.02 -16.65 7.42
N GLU A 50 -0.55 -15.44 7.59
CA GLU A 50 -0.72 -14.47 6.52
C GLU A 50 0.64 -13.98 6.00
N GLY A 51 1.59 -13.67 6.89
CA GLY A 51 2.96 -13.31 6.51
C GLY A 51 3.68 -14.37 5.68
N TRP A 52 3.55 -15.65 6.04
CA TRP A 52 4.10 -16.76 5.23
C TRP A 52 3.42 -16.87 3.86
N SER A 53 2.10 -16.66 3.79
CA SER A 53 1.38 -16.67 2.52
C SER A 53 1.82 -15.51 1.61
N ARG A 54 2.10 -14.32 2.15
CA ARG A 54 2.61 -13.18 1.37
C ARG A 54 3.98 -13.50 0.74
N GLU A 55 4.89 -14.07 1.53
CA GLU A 55 6.24 -14.39 1.07
C GLU A 55 6.24 -15.40 -0.10
N TRP A 56 5.44 -16.47 0.03
CA TRP A 56 5.44 -17.56 -0.97
C TRP A 56 4.50 -17.31 -2.16
N ASN A 57 3.30 -16.79 -1.91
CA ASN A 57 2.28 -16.64 -2.95
C ASN A 57 2.26 -15.25 -3.59
N LYS A 58 3.00 -14.27 -3.04
CA LYS A 58 2.99 -12.85 -3.44
C LYS A 58 1.58 -12.24 -3.48
N SER A 59 0.62 -12.86 -2.80
CA SER A 59 -0.75 -12.36 -2.70
C SER A 59 -0.98 -11.80 -1.31
N ASN A 60 -1.33 -10.52 -1.24
CA ASN A 60 -1.66 -9.88 0.02
C ASN A 60 -3.18 -9.97 0.25
N SER A 61 -3.58 -10.32 1.46
CA SER A 61 -4.97 -10.22 1.87
C SER A 61 -5.24 -8.78 2.32
N TYR A 62 -6.09 -8.07 1.56
CA TYR A 62 -6.55 -6.74 1.91
C TYR A 62 -8.06 -6.77 2.10
N ASP A 63 -8.53 -6.19 3.21
CA ASP A 63 -9.96 -6.15 3.54
C ASP A 63 -10.70 -5.07 2.76
N ALA A 64 -9.99 -4.00 2.37
CA ALA A 64 -10.57 -2.93 1.59
C ALA A 64 -9.55 -2.31 0.64
N GLU A 65 -10.05 -1.92 -0.54
CA GLU A 65 -9.35 -1.12 -1.52
C GLU A 65 -10.20 0.11 -1.83
N SER A 66 -9.56 1.28 -1.93
CA SER A 66 -10.22 2.54 -2.28
C SER A 66 -9.38 3.30 -3.28
N ILE A 67 -10.03 3.82 -4.32
CA ILE A 67 -9.39 4.61 -5.36
C ILE A 67 -9.37 6.07 -4.91
N ILE A 68 -8.19 6.66 -4.89
CA ILE A 68 -7.94 7.99 -4.35
C ILE A 68 -7.05 8.80 -5.30
N GLY A 69 -7.29 10.11 -5.37
CA GLY A 69 -6.44 11.03 -6.12
C GLY A 69 -5.23 11.54 -5.32
N GLU A 70 -5.33 11.53 -4.00
CA GLU A 70 -4.32 12.06 -3.08
C GLU A 70 -4.57 11.50 -1.68
N ILE A 71 -3.51 11.34 -0.88
CA ILE A 71 -3.61 10.98 0.53
C ILE A 71 -2.57 11.74 1.37
N THR A 72 -2.98 12.11 2.58
CA THR A 72 -2.07 12.62 3.62
C THR A 72 -1.97 11.57 4.71
N LEU A 73 -0.75 11.11 4.99
CA LEU A 73 -0.45 10.19 6.08
C LEU A 73 0.13 10.99 7.24
N THR A 74 -0.53 10.93 8.39
CA THR A 74 -0.05 11.55 9.63
C THR A 74 0.07 10.46 10.68
N PRO A 75 1.29 10.06 11.07
CA PRO A 75 1.50 9.11 12.15
C PRO A 75 0.91 9.67 13.46
N THR A 76 0.02 8.92 14.10
CA THR A 76 -0.63 9.32 15.37
C THR A 76 0.04 8.70 16.60
N GLY A 77 0.82 7.63 16.42
CA GLY A 77 1.57 6.96 17.48
C GLY A 77 3.00 7.48 17.64
N ASN A 78 3.72 6.97 18.65
CA ASN A 78 5.15 7.25 18.81
C ASN A 78 5.92 6.81 17.54
N THR A 79 6.62 7.76 16.91
CA THR A 79 7.43 7.53 15.72
C THR A 79 8.81 6.94 16.04
N LYS A 80 9.12 6.71 17.32
CA LYS A 80 10.34 6.03 17.76
C LYS A 80 10.09 4.61 18.28
N THR A 81 11.10 3.76 18.18
CA THR A 81 11.17 2.43 18.79
C THR A 81 11.40 2.55 20.30
N LYS A 82 11.42 1.42 21.03
CA LYS A 82 11.72 1.45 22.47
C LYS A 82 13.18 1.82 22.73
N GLU A 83 14.04 1.54 21.76
CA GLU A 83 15.47 1.78 21.71
C GLU A 83 15.78 3.23 21.27
N GLY A 84 14.77 4.01 20.86
CA GLY A 84 14.90 5.43 20.49
C GLY A 84 15.16 5.68 19.00
N GLU A 85 15.24 4.63 18.20
CA GLU A 85 15.42 4.69 16.75
C GLU A 85 14.13 5.13 16.07
N ASP A 86 14.23 5.74 14.89
CA ASP A 86 13.04 6.13 14.13
C ASP A 86 12.37 4.91 13.53
N ARG A 87 11.04 4.88 13.57
CA ARG A 87 10.26 3.84 12.90
C ARG A 87 10.38 3.99 11.41
N GLU A 88 10.26 2.87 10.71
CA GLU A 88 10.51 2.78 9.29
C GLU A 88 9.25 2.42 8.49
N LEU A 89 9.21 2.90 7.25
CA LEU A 89 8.27 2.50 6.21
C LEU A 89 9.08 2.16 4.94
N SER A 90 8.48 1.40 4.03
CA SER A 90 9.12 1.09 2.74
C SER A 90 8.42 1.79 1.57
N ILE A 91 9.22 2.32 0.65
CA ILE A 91 8.78 2.83 -0.65
C ILE A 91 9.64 2.11 -1.70
N ASP A 92 9.02 1.34 -2.60
CA ASP A 92 9.70 0.60 -3.67
C ASP A 92 10.91 -0.23 -3.21
N SER A 93 10.78 -0.89 -2.05
CA SER A 93 11.83 -1.72 -1.40
C SER A 93 12.99 -0.95 -0.77
N GLU A 94 12.92 0.38 -0.73
CA GLU A 94 13.82 1.23 0.05
C GLU A 94 13.17 1.60 1.37
N THR A 95 13.99 1.78 2.41
CA THR A 95 13.56 2.05 3.78
C THR A 95 13.67 3.54 4.09
N PHE A 96 12.62 4.12 4.67
CA PHE A 96 12.54 5.52 5.04
C PHE A 96 11.99 5.69 6.45
N GLU A 97 12.40 6.77 7.13
CA GLU A 97 11.82 7.16 8.41
C GLU A 97 10.34 7.56 8.27
N VAL A 98 9.53 7.14 9.23
CA VAL A 98 8.11 7.48 9.31
C VAL A 98 7.98 8.94 9.73
N ARG A 99 7.50 9.77 8.79
CA ARG A 99 7.18 11.19 9.00
C ARG A 99 5.82 11.53 8.37
N PRO A 100 5.14 12.60 8.83
CA PRO A 100 3.96 13.09 8.14
C PRO A 100 4.28 13.38 6.66
N MET A 101 3.44 12.87 5.76
CA MET A 101 3.68 12.99 4.32
C MET A 101 2.39 13.10 3.53
N LYS A 102 2.52 13.67 2.34
CA LYS A 102 1.45 13.84 1.37
C LYS A 102 1.84 13.15 0.07
N ILE A 103 1.03 12.19 -0.35
CA ILE A 103 1.26 11.36 -1.52
C ILE A 103 0.23 11.73 -2.58
N LYS A 104 0.70 12.11 -3.76
CA LYS A 104 -0.12 12.39 -4.93
C LYS A 104 0.56 11.83 -6.19
N PRO A 105 -0.21 11.31 -7.15
CA PRO A 105 0.34 10.92 -8.43
C PRO A 105 0.77 12.17 -9.20
N ARG A 106 1.85 12.03 -9.98
CA ARG A 106 2.29 13.03 -10.93
C ARG A 106 2.16 12.42 -12.34
N PRO A 107 1.09 12.73 -13.09
CA PRO A 107 0.89 12.20 -14.43
C PRO A 107 2.06 12.61 -15.34
N GLU A 108 2.49 11.69 -16.21
CA GLU A 108 3.47 11.97 -17.26
C GLU A 108 4.81 12.55 -16.75
N ALA A 109 5.18 12.23 -15.50
CA ALA A 109 6.41 12.74 -14.88
C ALA A 109 7.69 12.19 -15.52
N VAL A 110 7.62 11.01 -16.13
CA VAL A 110 8.77 10.28 -16.69
C VAL A 110 8.37 9.65 -18.00
N THR A 111 9.26 9.68 -18.99
CA THR A 111 9.14 8.93 -20.24
C THR A 111 9.87 7.61 -20.10
N VAL A 112 9.17 6.50 -20.31
CA VAL A 112 9.73 5.15 -20.25
C VAL A 112 9.77 4.53 -21.65
N PHE A 113 10.83 3.77 -21.95
CA PHE A 113 10.87 2.95 -23.15
C PHE A 113 10.09 1.66 -22.89
N ALA A 114 9.03 1.43 -23.67
CA ALA A 114 8.23 0.22 -23.61
C ALA A 114 8.43 -0.62 -24.89
N PRO A 115 8.37 -1.95 -24.80
CA PRO A 115 8.33 -2.80 -26.00
C PRO A 115 7.10 -2.45 -26.85
N LEU A 116 7.25 -2.53 -28.18
CA LEU A 116 6.17 -2.23 -29.15
C LEU A 116 4.93 -3.13 -28.95
N THR A 117 5.14 -4.30 -28.34
CA THR A 117 4.09 -5.22 -27.89
C THR A 117 4.13 -5.27 -26.36
N PRO A 118 3.04 -4.89 -25.66
CA PRO A 118 2.98 -5.06 -24.21
C PRO A 118 3.13 -6.55 -23.88
N PRO A 119 3.98 -6.93 -22.91
CA PRO A 119 4.01 -8.29 -22.43
C PRO A 119 2.67 -8.57 -21.73
N PHE A 120 1.96 -9.59 -22.20
CA PHE A 120 0.73 -10.16 -21.60
C PHE A 120 -0.55 -9.31 -21.64
N THR A 121 -1.46 -9.68 -22.55
CA THR A 121 -2.89 -9.72 -22.22
C THR A 121 -3.08 -10.74 -21.10
N ALA A 122 -3.40 -10.29 -19.89
CA ALA A 122 -3.90 -11.20 -18.86
C ALA A 122 -5.17 -11.87 -19.42
N HIS A 123 -5.12 -13.18 -19.65
CA HIS A 123 -6.33 -13.95 -19.91
C HIS A 123 -7.19 -13.87 -18.65
N VAL A 124 -8.33 -13.19 -18.75
CA VAL A 124 -9.43 -13.30 -17.80
C VAL A 124 -10.02 -14.69 -18.01
N GLY A 125 -9.84 -15.57 -17.03
CA GLY A 125 -10.46 -16.89 -16.92
C GLY A 125 -11.10 -17.04 -15.56
#